data_AF-A0A2J8Q3X3-F1
#
_entry.id   AF-A0A2J8Q3X3-F1
#
_cell.length_a   1.000
_cell.length_b   1.000
_cell.length_c   1.000
_cell.angle_alpha   90.00
_cell.angle_beta   90.00
_cell.angle_gamma   90.00
#
_symmetry.space_group_name_H-M   'P 1'
#
loop_
_entity.id
_entity.type
_entity.pdbx_description
1 polymer ?
#
loop_
_entity_poly.entity_id
_entity_poly.type
_entity_poly.pdbx_seq_one_letter_code
_entity_poly.pdbx_strand_id
1 'polypeptide(L)'
;VEDEGLLASLFRDRFPEAQWRERPDVGRYLRELSGSGLERLRREPERLAEERAQLLQQTRDLAFANYKTFIRGAECTERIHRLFGDVEASLGRLLDRLPSFQQSCRNFVKEAEEISSNRRMNSLTLNRHTEILEILEIPQLMDTCVRNSYYEEALELAAYVRRLERKYSSIPVIQGIVNEVRHAGITGVHGAQPGAFLTAHPQHQPQGQTLARMARARLCR
;
A
#
# COMPACT_ATOMS: atom_id res chain seq x y z
N VAL A 1 -28.84 -77.66 -12.48
CA VAL A 1 -27.42 -77.69 -12.92
C VAL A 1 -27.32 -78.08 -14.38
N GLU A 2 -28.12 -79.05 -14.85
CA GLU A 2 -28.12 -79.51 -16.26
C GLU A 2 -28.55 -78.42 -17.28
N ASP A 3 -29.56 -77.59 -16.96
CA ASP A 3 -30.02 -76.50 -17.84
C ASP A 3 -28.97 -75.39 -18.08
N GLU A 4 -28.08 -75.14 -17.12
CA GLU A 4 -27.06 -74.10 -17.27
C GLU A 4 -25.93 -74.51 -18.22
N GLY A 5 -25.54 -75.80 -18.17
CA GLY A 5 -24.57 -76.36 -19.10
C GLY A 5 -25.12 -76.40 -20.54
N LEU A 6 -26.42 -76.64 -20.69
CA LEU A 6 -27.10 -76.66 -21.98
C LEU A 6 -27.17 -75.25 -22.59
N LEU A 7 -27.57 -74.25 -21.80
CA LEU A 7 -27.58 -72.83 -22.21
C LEU A 7 -26.18 -72.34 -22.62
N ALA A 8 -25.15 -72.69 -21.85
CA ALA A 8 -23.76 -72.34 -22.16
C ALA A 8 -23.29 -72.97 -23.49
N SER A 9 -23.80 -74.16 -23.83
CA SER A 9 -23.46 -74.83 -25.10
C SER A 9 -24.23 -74.29 -26.32
N LEU A 10 -25.50 -73.91 -26.15
CA LEU A 10 -26.38 -73.39 -27.22
C LEU A 10 -26.01 -71.96 -27.65
N PHE A 11 -25.56 -71.12 -26.72
CA PHE A 11 -25.24 -69.71 -26.97
C PHE A 11 -23.74 -69.43 -27.13
N ARG A 12 -22.89 -70.46 -27.06
CA ARG A 12 -21.42 -70.39 -27.14
C ARG A 12 -20.87 -69.55 -28.30
N ASP A 13 -21.53 -69.62 -29.46
CA ASP A 13 -21.08 -68.94 -30.69
C ASP A 13 -21.64 -67.52 -30.86
N ARG A 14 -22.61 -67.11 -30.03
CA ARG A 14 -23.31 -65.82 -30.15
C ARG A 14 -23.10 -64.90 -28.94
N PHE A 15 -22.81 -65.45 -27.76
CA PHE A 15 -22.56 -64.69 -26.53
C PHE A 15 -21.40 -65.30 -25.73
N PRO A 16 -20.31 -64.56 -25.49
CA PRO A 16 -19.23 -65.02 -24.61
C PRO A 16 -19.76 -65.31 -23.20
N GLU A 17 -19.43 -66.48 -22.63
CA GLU A 17 -19.90 -66.94 -21.30
C GLU A 17 -19.64 -65.96 -20.14
N ALA A 18 -18.68 -65.04 -20.30
CA ALA A 18 -18.35 -64.02 -19.32
C ALA A 18 -19.40 -62.90 -19.22
N GLN A 19 -20.00 -62.49 -20.34
CA GLN A 19 -20.81 -61.25 -20.39
C GLN A 19 -22.20 -61.37 -19.76
N TRP A 20 -22.80 -62.56 -19.80
CA TRP A 20 -24.12 -62.79 -19.18
C TRP A 20 -24.03 -63.33 -17.75
N ARG A 21 -22.84 -63.77 -17.30
CA ARG A 21 -22.56 -64.04 -15.89
C ARG A 21 -22.35 -62.77 -15.07
N GLU A 22 -21.79 -61.71 -15.68
CA GLU A 22 -21.62 -60.40 -15.04
C GLU A 22 -22.93 -59.62 -14.84
N ARG A 23 -23.97 -59.94 -15.62
CA ARG A 23 -25.31 -59.32 -15.52
C ARG A 23 -26.37 -60.37 -15.16
N PRO A 24 -26.73 -60.52 -13.87
CA PRO A 24 -27.63 -61.59 -13.40
C PRO A 24 -29.02 -61.54 -14.05
N ASP A 25 -29.43 -60.35 -14.49
CA ASP A 25 -30.70 -60.07 -15.17
C ASP A 25 -30.76 -60.76 -16.54
N VAL A 26 -29.65 -60.75 -17.28
CA VAL A 26 -29.50 -61.40 -18.58
C VAL A 26 -29.56 -62.92 -18.40
N GLY A 27 -28.87 -63.45 -17.39
CA GLY A 27 -28.89 -64.89 -17.08
C GLY A 27 -30.28 -65.39 -16.68
N ARG A 28 -31.05 -64.60 -15.93
CA ARG A 28 -32.46 -64.94 -15.59
C ARG A 28 -33.35 -64.96 -16.82
N TYR A 29 -33.24 -63.97 -17.70
CA TYR A 29 -34.02 -63.89 -18.93
C TYR A 29 -33.70 -65.04 -19.90
N LEU A 30 -32.42 -65.40 -20.05
CA LEU A 30 -31.99 -66.54 -20.86
C LEU A 30 -32.55 -67.87 -20.34
N ARG A 31 -32.62 -68.05 -19.02
CA ARG A 31 -33.23 -69.23 -18.39
C ARG A 31 -34.74 -69.29 -18.60
N GLU A 32 -35.40 -68.13 -18.58
CA GLU A 32 -36.83 -68.00 -18.86
C GLU A 32 -37.16 -68.29 -20.34
N LEU A 33 -36.27 -67.89 -21.25
CA LEU A 33 -36.33 -68.21 -22.67
C LEU A 33 -36.15 -69.72 -22.92
N SER A 34 -35.18 -70.39 -22.29
CA SER A 34 -35.01 -71.84 -22.46
C SER A 34 -36.17 -72.67 -21.92
N GLY A 35 -36.93 -72.15 -20.94
CA GLY A 35 -38.15 -72.78 -20.43
C GLY A 35 -39.42 -72.47 -21.27
N SER A 36 -39.30 -71.66 -22.32
CA SER A 36 -40.44 -71.20 -23.13
C SER A 36 -40.67 -72.09 -24.36
N GLY A 37 -41.94 -72.32 -24.73
CA GLY A 37 -42.29 -73.08 -25.94
C GLY A 37 -41.87 -72.37 -27.24
N LEU A 38 -41.70 -73.15 -28.33
CA LEU A 38 -41.22 -72.69 -29.64
C LEU A 38 -42.01 -71.49 -30.20
N GLU A 39 -43.34 -71.48 -30.02
CA GLU A 39 -44.22 -70.37 -30.45
C GLU A 39 -43.95 -69.07 -29.70
N ARG A 40 -43.62 -69.14 -28.40
CA ARG A 40 -43.25 -67.97 -27.60
C ARG A 40 -41.88 -67.47 -28.04
N LEU A 41 -40.90 -68.35 -28.20
CA LEU A 41 -39.56 -68.00 -28.67
C LEU A 41 -39.57 -67.32 -30.04
N ARG A 42 -40.47 -67.75 -30.93
CA ARG A 42 -40.63 -67.16 -32.28
C ARG A 42 -41.17 -65.73 -32.24
N ARG A 43 -41.99 -65.39 -31.24
CA ARG A 43 -42.58 -64.04 -31.06
C ARG A 43 -41.74 -63.11 -30.18
N GLU A 44 -40.84 -63.63 -29.35
CA GLU A 44 -39.93 -62.81 -28.53
C GLU A 44 -39.11 -61.77 -29.32
N PRO A 45 -38.52 -62.05 -30.50
CA PRO A 45 -37.79 -61.01 -31.25
C PRO A 45 -38.71 -59.88 -31.72
N GLU A 46 -39.94 -60.18 -32.13
CA GLU A 46 -40.95 -59.17 -32.50
C GLU A 46 -41.37 -58.36 -31.28
N ARG A 47 -41.63 -59.03 -30.14
CA ARG A 47 -41.97 -58.39 -28.86
C ARG A 47 -40.86 -57.43 -28.38
N LEU A 48 -39.61 -57.87 -28.42
CA LEU A 48 -38.45 -57.04 -28.05
C LEU A 48 -38.26 -55.87 -29.00
N ALA A 49 -38.53 -56.06 -30.29
CA ALA A 49 -38.47 -54.98 -31.28
C ALA A 49 -39.56 -53.92 -31.01
N GLU A 50 -40.79 -54.35 -30.71
CA GLU A 50 -41.89 -53.46 -30.33
C GLU A 50 -41.61 -52.72 -29.02
N GLU A 51 -41.15 -53.42 -27.99
CA GLU A 51 -40.81 -52.82 -26.68
C GLU A 51 -39.67 -51.81 -26.82
N ARG A 52 -38.63 -52.14 -27.61
CA ARG A 52 -37.55 -51.21 -27.94
C ARG A 52 -38.07 -49.99 -28.70
N ALA A 53 -38.96 -50.18 -29.66
CA ALA A 53 -39.55 -49.07 -30.41
C ALA A 53 -40.38 -48.16 -29.51
N GLN A 54 -41.15 -48.72 -28.59
CA GLN A 54 -41.91 -47.98 -27.57
C GLN A 54 -41.00 -47.19 -26.64
N LEU A 55 -39.94 -47.80 -26.10
CA LEU A 55 -38.97 -47.11 -25.24
C LEU A 55 -38.25 -45.97 -25.97
N LEU A 56 -37.88 -46.18 -27.24
CA LEU A 56 -37.30 -45.11 -28.07
C LEU A 56 -38.28 -43.97 -28.28
N GLN A 57 -39.55 -44.28 -28.53
CA GLN A 57 -40.60 -43.28 -28.69
C GLN A 57 -40.82 -42.50 -27.40
N GLN A 58 -40.95 -43.18 -26.25
CA GLN A 58 -41.08 -42.54 -24.93
C GLN A 58 -39.88 -41.65 -24.61
N THR A 59 -38.67 -42.09 -24.93
CA THR A 59 -37.45 -41.31 -24.71
C THR A 59 -37.45 -40.05 -25.60
N ARG A 60 -37.88 -40.18 -26.87
CA ARG A 60 -38.03 -39.03 -27.78
C ARG A 60 -39.09 -38.06 -27.30
N ASP A 61 -40.24 -38.56 -26.89
CA ASP A 61 -41.35 -37.72 -26.41
C ASP A 61 -40.94 -37.00 -25.11
N LEU A 62 -40.23 -37.68 -24.21
CA LEU A 62 -39.67 -37.06 -23.00
C LEU A 62 -38.61 -36.01 -23.33
N ALA A 63 -37.70 -36.32 -24.26
CA ALA A 63 -36.70 -35.37 -24.74
C ALA A 63 -37.35 -34.16 -25.40
N PHE A 64 -38.42 -34.36 -26.18
CA PHE A 64 -39.15 -33.29 -26.85
C PHE A 64 -40.01 -32.48 -25.88
N ALA A 65 -40.59 -33.10 -24.85
CA ALA A 65 -41.31 -32.39 -23.81
C ALA A 65 -40.36 -31.48 -22.98
N ASN A 66 -39.10 -31.92 -22.80
CA ASN A 66 -38.14 -31.26 -21.92
C ASN A 66 -36.96 -30.58 -22.65
N TYR A 67 -36.94 -30.51 -23.99
CA TYR A 67 -35.79 -30.02 -24.75
C TYR A 67 -35.39 -28.59 -24.36
N LYS A 68 -36.38 -27.73 -24.04
CA LYS A 68 -36.15 -26.36 -23.58
C LYS A 68 -35.37 -26.30 -22.27
N THR A 69 -35.56 -27.27 -21.37
CA THR A 69 -34.84 -27.35 -20.10
C THR A 69 -33.39 -27.75 -20.34
N PHE A 70 -33.13 -28.68 -21.26
CA PHE A 70 -31.77 -29.05 -21.64
C PHE A 70 -31.02 -27.89 -22.30
N ILE A 71 -31.65 -27.16 -23.22
CA ILE A 71 -31.06 -25.97 -23.85
C ILE A 71 -30.76 -24.91 -22.79
N ARG A 72 -31.75 -24.56 -21.94
CA ARG A 72 -31.56 -23.57 -20.88
C ARG A 72 -30.47 -24.00 -19.88
N GLY A 73 -30.37 -25.29 -19.57
CA GLY A 73 -29.33 -25.83 -18.71
C GLY A 73 -27.93 -25.66 -19.31
N ALA A 74 -27.78 -25.96 -20.60
CA ALA A 74 -26.53 -25.76 -21.33
C ALA A 74 -26.16 -24.27 -21.43
N GLU A 75 -27.11 -23.41 -21.80
CA GLU A 75 -26.91 -21.95 -21.87
C GLU A 75 -26.55 -21.35 -20.51
N CYS A 76 -27.22 -21.79 -19.44
CA CYS A 76 -26.91 -21.35 -18.07
C CYS A 76 -25.48 -21.77 -17.69
N THR A 77 -25.10 -23.01 -17.96
CA THR A 77 -23.75 -23.53 -17.69
C THR A 77 -22.70 -22.74 -18.46
N GLU A 78 -22.92 -22.49 -19.74
CA GLU A 78 -22.02 -21.67 -20.57
C GLU A 78 -21.91 -20.23 -20.04
N ARG A 79 -23.03 -19.62 -19.67
CA ARG A 79 -23.05 -18.28 -19.07
C ARG A 79 -22.28 -18.23 -17.76
N ILE A 80 -22.44 -19.23 -16.90
CA ILE A 80 -21.70 -19.35 -15.64
C ILE A 80 -20.19 -19.44 -15.92
N HIS A 81 -19.76 -20.27 -16.87
CA HIS A 81 -18.35 -20.37 -17.24
C HIS A 81 -17.77 -19.04 -17.73
N ARG A 82 -18.50 -18.28 -18.55
CA ARG A 82 -18.06 -16.95 -18.99
C ARG A 82 -17.94 -15.97 -17.83
N LEU A 83 -18.94 -15.94 -16.93
CA LEU A 83 -18.92 -15.08 -15.74
C LEU A 83 -17.73 -15.38 -14.84
N PHE A 84 -17.40 -16.66 -14.63
CA PHE A 84 -16.21 -17.03 -13.87
C PHE A 84 -14.92 -16.55 -14.55
N GLY A 85 -14.82 -16.66 -15.87
CA GLY A 85 -13.70 -16.11 -16.63
C GLY A 85 -13.58 -14.58 -16.50
N ASP A 86 -14.69 -13.86 -16.54
CA ASP A 86 -14.71 -12.40 -16.34
C ASP A 86 -14.29 -12.00 -14.93
N VAL A 87 -14.72 -12.76 -13.92
CA VAL A 87 -14.32 -12.58 -12.51
C VAL A 87 -12.83 -12.84 -12.34
N GLU A 88 -12.31 -13.93 -12.91
CA GLU A 88 -10.90 -14.27 -12.86
C GLU A 88 -10.04 -13.19 -13.53
N ALA A 89 -10.42 -12.73 -14.72
CA ALA A 89 -9.73 -11.64 -15.41
C ALA A 89 -9.77 -10.32 -14.61
N SER A 90 -10.89 -10.03 -13.96
CA SER A 90 -11.03 -8.83 -13.12
C SER A 90 -10.19 -8.91 -11.84
N LEU A 91 -10.13 -10.09 -11.22
CA LEU A 91 -9.27 -10.35 -10.08
C LEU A 91 -7.79 -10.28 -10.46
N GLY A 92 -7.40 -10.83 -11.61
CA GLY A 92 -6.05 -10.71 -12.15
C GLY A 92 -5.63 -9.25 -12.33
N ARG A 93 -6.48 -8.43 -12.96
CA ARG A 93 -6.23 -6.98 -13.11
C ARG A 93 -6.12 -6.25 -11.76
N LEU A 94 -6.91 -6.65 -10.76
CA LEU A 94 -6.84 -6.07 -9.43
C LEU A 94 -5.51 -6.42 -8.75
N LEU A 95 -5.10 -7.68 -8.82
CA LEU A 95 -3.83 -8.16 -8.28
C LEU A 95 -2.64 -7.47 -8.95
N ASP A 96 -2.69 -7.23 -10.26
CA ASP A 96 -1.64 -6.51 -10.99
C ASP A 96 -1.56 -5.02 -10.59
N ARG A 97 -2.69 -4.40 -10.25
CA ARG A 97 -2.76 -2.97 -9.84
C ARG A 97 -2.42 -2.73 -8.38
N LEU A 98 -2.56 -3.74 -7.52
CA LEU A 98 -2.35 -3.59 -6.08
C LEU A 98 -0.90 -3.19 -5.71
N PRO A 99 0.16 -3.77 -6.33
CA PRO A 99 1.54 -3.35 -6.09
C PRO A 99 1.82 -1.91 -6.50
N SER A 100 1.31 -1.46 -7.66
CA SER A 100 1.52 -0.08 -8.10
C SER A 100 0.78 0.92 -7.21
N PHE A 101 -0.44 0.57 -6.77
CA PHE A 101 -1.16 1.35 -5.76
C PHE A 101 -0.39 1.43 -4.44
N GLN A 102 0.11 0.31 -3.93
CA GLN A 102 0.92 0.27 -2.71
C GLN A 102 2.18 1.13 -2.84
N GLN A 103 2.86 1.11 -3.99
CA GLN A 103 4.03 1.93 -4.23
C GLN A 103 3.67 3.43 -4.24
N SER A 104 2.57 3.80 -4.90
CA SER A 104 2.06 5.18 -4.88
C SER A 104 1.73 5.66 -3.48
N CYS A 105 1.11 4.81 -2.64
CA CYS A 105 0.86 5.14 -1.23
C CYS A 105 2.16 5.35 -0.45
N ARG A 106 3.18 4.51 -0.65
CA ARG A 106 4.49 4.69 0.00
C ARG A 106 5.16 6.00 -0.41
N ASN A 107 5.13 6.33 -1.71
CA ASN A 107 5.68 7.58 -2.21
C ASN A 107 4.93 8.78 -1.62
N PHE A 108 3.60 8.73 -1.59
CA PHE A 108 2.78 9.78 -1.01
C PHE A 108 3.11 10.03 0.47
N VAL A 109 3.27 8.98 1.28
CA VAL A 109 3.65 9.12 2.69
C VAL A 109 5.01 9.79 2.82
N LYS A 110 6.00 9.37 2.02
CA LYS A 110 7.34 9.94 2.03
C LYS A 110 7.33 11.43 1.66
N GLU A 111 6.61 11.80 0.61
CA GLU A 111 6.47 13.21 0.18
C GLU A 111 5.73 14.03 1.24
N ALA A 112 4.66 13.49 1.84
CA ALA A 112 3.93 14.15 2.91
C ALA A 112 4.81 14.38 4.15
N GLU A 113 5.64 13.41 4.53
CA GLU A 113 6.62 13.55 5.62
C GLU A 113 7.63 14.66 5.32
N GLU A 114 8.18 14.70 4.11
CA GLU A 114 9.12 15.75 3.68
C GLU A 114 8.48 17.14 3.72
N ILE A 115 7.26 17.28 3.15
CA ILE A 115 6.49 18.53 3.20
C ILE A 115 6.22 18.93 4.65
N SER A 116 5.85 17.98 5.51
CA SER A 116 5.56 18.26 6.92
C SER A 116 6.81 18.74 7.68
N SER A 117 7.97 18.15 7.40
CA SER A 117 9.26 18.54 7.96
C SER A 117 9.65 19.95 7.51
N ASN A 118 9.56 20.22 6.20
CA ASN A 118 9.83 21.53 5.63
C ASN A 118 8.89 22.60 6.21
N ARG A 119 7.60 22.28 6.33
CA ARG A 119 6.63 23.20 6.95
C ARG A 119 6.96 23.46 8.41
N ARG A 120 7.35 22.44 9.18
CA ARG A 120 7.75 22.58 10.58
C ARG A 120 8.97 23.49 10.72
N MET A 121 9.99 23.29 9.88
CA MET A 121 11.18 24.14 9.85
C MET A 121 10.81 25.59 9.48
N ASN A 122 10.00 25.79 8.45
CA ASN A 122 9.56 27.13 8.04
C ASN A 122 8.75 27.83 9.13
N SER A 123 7.83 27.10 9.79
CA SER A 123 7.08 27.65 10.93
C SER A 123 7.98 27.99 12.11
N LEU A 124 9.00 27.17 12.41
CA LEU A 124 9.95 27.48 13.48
C LEU A 124 10.76 28.74 13.16
N THR A 125 11.27 28.86 11.93
CA THR A 125 11.98 30.04 11.45
C THR A 125 11.08 31.27 11.53
N LEU A 126 9.83 31.18 11.06
CA LEU A 126 8.87 32.28 11.13
C LEU A 126 8.58 32.68 12.57
N ASN A 127 8.41 31.73 13.50
CA ASN A 127 8.14 32.03 14.90
C ASN A 127 9.33 32.69 15.62
N ARG A 128 10.57 32.40 15.18
CA ARG A 128 11.80 32.93 15.79
C ARG A 128 12.47 34.03 14.97
N HIS A 129 11.86 34.46 13.86
CA HIS A 129 12.48 35.40 12.92
C HIS A 129 12.90 36.72 13.58
N THR A 130 12.11 37.21 14.54
CA THR A 130 12.43 38.45 15.26
C THR A 130 13.69 38.29 16.11
N GLU A 131 13.81 37.21 16.88
CA GLU A 131 15.00 36.91 17.68
C GLU A 131 16.24 36.73 16.79
N ILE A 132 16.07 36.11 15.61
CA ILE A 132 17.15 35.97 14.63
C ILE A 132 17.59 37.34 14.12
N LEU A 133 16.65 38.23 13.75
CA LEU A 133 16.97 39.58 13.30
C LEU A 133 17.69 40.40 14.38
N GLU A 134 17.26 40.30 15.65
CA GLU A 134 17.93 40.97 16.76
C GLU A 134 19.41 40.58 16.87
N ILE A 135 19.74 39.30 16.65
CA ILE A 135 21.13 38.82 16.65
C ILE A 135 21.91 39.39 15.45
N LEU A 136 21.28 39.46 14.27
CA LEU A 136 21.90 40.01 13.07
C LEU A 136 22.11 41.54 13.15
N GLU A 137 21.34 42.25 13.97
CA GLU A 137 21.46 43.71 14.18
C GLU A 137 22.62 44.10 15.13
N ILE A 138 23.22 43.14 15.86
CA ILE A 138 24.23 43.42 16.88
C ILE A 138 25.47 44.19 16.35
N PRO A 139 26.07 43.83 15.20
CA PRO A 139 27.20 44.59 14.66
C PRO A 139 26.87 46.07 14.42
N GLN A 140 25.69 46.36 13.87
CA GLN A 140 25.24 47.74 13.60
C GLN A 140 24.98 48.52 14.89
N LEU A 141 24.43 47.85 15.90
CA LEU A 141 24.25 48.43 17.24
C LEU A 141 25.60 48.73 17.89
N MET A 142 26.58 47.83 17.76
CA MET A 142 27.93 48.03 18.27
C MET A 142 28.59 49.27 17.63
N ASP A 143 28.55 49.40 16.31
CA ASP A 143 29.10 50.56 15.59
C ASP A 143 28.46 51.87 16.06
N THR A 144 27.15 51.86 16.31
CA THR A 144 26.39 53.01 16.79
C THR A 144 26.77 53.39 18.23
N CYS A 145 26.87 52.41 19.14
CA CYS A 145 27.30 52.62 20.52
C CYS A 145 28.71 53.22 20.57
N VAL A 146 29.63 52.67 19.78
CA VAL A 146 31.03 53.12 19.70
C VAL A 146 31.12 54.56 19.16
N ARG A 147 30.40 54.88 18.07
CA ARG A 147 30.41 56.23 17.49
C ARG A 147 29.83 57.30 18.41
N ASN A 148 28.85 56.93 19.22
CA ASN A 148 28.17 57.85 20.15
C ASN A 148 28.80 57.86 21.55
N SER A 149 29.96 57.21 21.74
CA SER A 149 30.67 57.12 23.03
C SER A 149 29.90 56.41 24.16
N TYR A 150 28.96 55.54 23.81
CA TYR A 150 28.23 54.66 24.73
C TYR A 150 29.05 53.39 25.00
N TYR A 151 30.14 53.53 25.76
CA TYR A 151 31.12 52.46 25.98
C TYR A 151 30.64 51.36 26.93
N GLU A 152 29.74 51.67 27.86
CA GLU A 152 29.19 50.70 28.81
C GLU A 152 28.30 49.69 28.08
N GLU A 153 27.39 50.18 27.24
CA GLU A 153 26.52 49.37 26.39
C GLU A 153 27.31 48.58 25.34
N ALA A 154 28.39 49.16 24.80
CA ALA A 154 29.31 48.44 23.92
C ALA A 154 30.03 47.28 24.63
N LEU A 155 30.43 47.45 25.90
CA LEU A 155 31.03 46.38 26.70
C LEU A 155 30.04 45.25 26.97
N GLU A 156 28.78 45.59 27.27
CA GLU A 156 27.71 44.60 27.46
C GLU A 156 27.42 43.80 26.18
N LEU A 157 27.31 44.48 25.03
CA LEU A 157 27.12 43.83 23.73
C LEU A 157 28.30 42.90 23.39
N ALA A 158 29.54 43.32 23.66
CA ALA A 158 30.72 42.47 23.45
C ALA A 158 30.71 41.24 24.36
N ALA A 159 30.29 41.38 25.61
CA ALA A 159 30.14 40.26 26.54
C ALA A 159 29.03 39.29 26.08
N TYR A 160 27.93 39.80 25.54
CA TYR A 160 26.86 38.98 24.97
C TYR A 160 27.33 38.17 23.76
N VAL A 161 28.01 38.81 22.81
CA VAL A 161 28.55 38.15 21.60
C VAL A 161 29.59 37.08 21.95
N ARG A 162 30.45 37.31 22.95
CA ARG A 162 31.38 36.28 23.46
C ARG A 162 30.66 35.07 24.06
N ARG A 163 29.51 35.25 24.73
CA ARG A 163 28.69 34.14 25.24
C ARG A 163 28.03 33.38 24.09
N LEU A 164 27.58 34.11 23.07
CA LEU A 164 26.98 33.55 21.86
C LEU A 164 27.98 32.69 21.07
N GLU A 165 29.21 33.18 20.91
CA GLU A 165 30.35 32.46 20.29
C GLU A 165 30.62 31.12 20.99
N ARG A 166 30.64 31.10 22.34
CA ARG A 166 30.88 29.87 23.11
C ARG A 166 29.77 28.83 22.94
N LYS A 167 28.53 29.28 22.76
CA LYS A 167 27.36 28.38 22.68
C LYS A 167 27.08 27.88 21.26
N TYR A 168 27.39 28.70 20.25
CA TYR A 168 27.05 28.43 18.85
C TYR A 168 28.27 28.59 17.92
N SER A 169 29.41 28.07 18.33
CA SER A 169 30.70 28.23 17.62
C SER A 169 30.71 27.61 16.22
N SER A 170 29.90 26.59 15.97
CA SER A 170 29.80 25.89 14.68
C SER A 170 29.02 26.65 13.61
N ILE A 171 28.31 27.73 13.96
CA ILE A 171 27.46 28.47 13.02
C ILE A 171 28.29 29.59 12.35
N PRO A 172 28.52 29.55 11.02
CA PRO A 172 29.38 30.52 10.33
C PRO A 172 28.91 31.97 10.47
N VAL A 173 27.59 32.20 10.48
CA VAL A 173 27.01 33.54 10.65
C VAL A 173 27.36 34.15 12.01
N ILE A 174 27.38 33.34 13.07
CA ILE A 174 27.78 33.80 14.41
C ILE A 174 29.26 34.19 14.43
N GLN A 175 30.12 33.42 13.76
CA GLN A 175 31.54 33.77 13.62
C GLN A 175 31.74 35.08 12.85
N GLY A 176 30.94 35.33 11.81
CA GLY A 176 30.90 36.60 11.08
C GLY A 176 30.57 37.78 12.00
N ILE A 177 29.49 37.67 12.78
CA ILE A 177 29.07 38.68 13.76
C ILE A 177 30.19 38.95 14.78
N VAL A 178 30.81 37.91 15.33
CA VAL A 178 31.91 38.04 16.31
C VAL A 178 33.07 38.83 15.70
N ASN A 179 33.42 38.53 14.46
CA ASN A 179 34.51 39.22 13.77
C ASN A 179 34.13 40.70 13.56
N GLU A 180 32.97 41.00 13.01
CA GLU A 180 32.52 42.39 12.77
C GLU A 180 32.50 43.21 14.07
N VAL A 181 31.96 42.64 15.15
CA VAL A 181 31.92 43.30 16.47
C VAL A 181 33.33 43.54 17.02
N ARG A 182 34.29 42.62 16.82
CA ARG A 182 35.70 42.84 17.18
C ARG A 182 36.32 43.96 16.36
N HIS A 183 36.05 44.03 15.05
CA HIS A 183 36.57 45.09 14.19
C HIS A 183 36.01 46.48 14.58
N ALA A 184 34.70 46.58 14.82
CA ALA A 184 34.03 47.79 15.30
C ALA A 184 34.57 48.27 16.66
N GLY A 185 34.84 47.33 17.58
CA GLY A 185 35.47 47.63 18.86
C GLY A 185 36.88 48.21 18.69
N ILE A 186 37.68 47.69 17.75
CA ILE A 186 39.06 48.13 17.50
C ILE A 186 39.12 49.50 16.83
N THR A 187 38.25 49.79 15.86
CA THR A 187 38.20 51.09 15.17
C THR A 187 37.69 52.21 16.07
N GLY A 188 36.80 51.90 17.00
CA GLY A 188 36.30 52.82 18.02
C GLY A 188 37.29 53.24 19.10
N VAL A 189 38.21 52.36 19.46
CA VAL A 189 39.21 52.61 20.50
C VAL A 189 40.46 53.33 20.00
N HIS A 190 40.52 53.75 18.72
CA HIS A 190 41.57 54.68 18.29
C HIS A 190 41.51 56.06 18.96
N GLY A 191 40.50 56.32 19.81
CA GLY A 191 40.47 57.44 20.77
C GLY A 191 40.66 57.08 22.25
N ALA A 192 40.71 55.80 22.64
CA ALA A 192 40.81 55.37 24.04
C ALA A 192 41.68 54.11 24.20
N GLN A 193 42.67 54.17 25.09
CA GLN A 193 43.80 53.24 25.18
C GLN A 193 43.45 51.73 25.07
N PRO A 194 44.24 50.93 24.31
CA PRO A 194 43.94 49.54 23.93
C PRO A 194 44.11 48.46 25.03
N GLY A 195 44.26 48.84 26.31
CA GLY A 195 44.73 47.94 27.37
C GLY A 195 43.69 47.28 28.29
N ALA A 196 42.43 47.74 28.32
CA ALA A 196 41.52 47.38 29.44
C ALA A 196 40.42 46.36 29.12
N PHE A 197 40.19 46.01 27.84
CA PHE A 197 38.98 45.27 27.45
C PHE A 197 39.10 43.73 27.56
N LEU A 198 40.30 43.21 27.84
CA LEU A 198 40.57 41.77 27.87
C LEU A 198 40.39 41.11 29.25
N THR A 199 40.16 41.87 30.33
CA THR A 199 40.20 41.32 31.71
C THR A 199 38.94 41.54 32.56
N ALA A 200 37.85 42.10 32.03
CA ALA A 200 36.62 42.25 32.81
C ALA A 200 35.91 40.90 33.04
N HIS A 201 36.09 40.35 34.25
CA HIS A 201 35.32 39.24 34.82
C HIS A 201 33.84 39.64 34.98
N PRO A 202 32.86 38.77 34.64
CA PRO A 202 31.45 39.12 34.77
C PRO A 202 30.92 38.72 36.16
N GLN A 203 30.56 39.69 37.00
CA GLN A 203 29.84 39.45 38.27
C GLN A 203 28.54 40.24 38.40
N HIS A 204 28.07 40.95 37.37
CA HIS A 204 26.73 41.51 37.38
C HIS A 204 25.94 41.09 36.14
N GLN A 205 24.75 40.59 36.41
CA GLN A 205 23.76 40.12 35.46
C GLN A 205 22.69 41.20 35.34
N PRO A 206 22.63 41.97 34.25
CA PRO A 206 21.41 42.63 33.86
C PRO A 206 20.61 41.70 32.93
N GLN A 207 19.30 41.80 33.06
CA GLN A 207 18.34 41.04 32.26
C GLN A 207 18.41 41.51 30.80
N GLY A 208 18.94 40.66 29.92
CA GLY A 208 19.19 40.95 28.50
C GLY A 208 17.95 41.27 27.64
N GLN A 209 16.75 41.32 28.23
CA GLN A 209 15.52 41.71 27.52
C GLN A 209 15.28 43.22 27.52
N THR A 210 16.01 44.00 28.33
CA THR A 210 15.73 45.45 28.49
C THR A 210 16.59 46.33 27.59
N LEU A 211 17.83 45.93 27.26
CA LEU A 211 18.79 46.77 26.53
C LEU A 211 18.51 46.88 25.03
N ALA A 212 18.20 45.79 24.35
CA ALA A 212 17.85 45.84 22.92
C ALA A 212 16.54 46.61 22.67
N ARG A 213 15.56 46.48 23.58
CA ARG A 213 14.31 47.25 23.55
C ARG A 213 14.51 48.74 23.83
N MET A 214 15.42 49.10 24.76
CA MET A 214 15.75 50.50 25.03
C MET A 214 16.59 51.16 23.92
N ALA A 215 17.49 50.42 23.28
CA ALA A 215 18.28 50.92 22.15
C ALA A 215 17.40 51.20 20.92
N ARG A 216 16.47 50.29 20.56
CA ARG A 216 15.47 50.53 19.50
C ARG A 216 14.54 51.70 19.82
N ALA A 217 14.12 51.87 21.08
CA ALA A 217 13.26 52.98 21.49
C ALA A 217 13.94 54.37 21.45
N ARG A 218 15.29 54.43 21.49
CA ARG A 218 16.06 55.70 21.40
C ARG A 218 16.59 56.01 20.01
N LEU A 219 16.77 55.01 19.14
CA LEU A 219 17.17 55.21 17.74
C LEU A 219 16.01 55.61 16.80
N CYS A 220 14.75 55.43 17.23
CA CYS A 220 13.56 55.90 16.52
C CYS A 220 13.07 57.30 16.97
N ARG A 221 13.91 58.10 17.63
CA ARG A 221 13.65 59.52 17.91
C ARG A 221 14.70 60.40 17.24
#